data_AF-A0A2H1IY04-F1
#
_entry.id   AF-A0A2H1IY04-F1
#
_cell.length_a   1.000
_cell.length_b   1.000
_cell.length_c   1.000
_cell.angle_alpha   90.00
_cell.angle_beta   90.00
_cell.angle_gamma   90.00
#
_symmetry.space_group_name_H-M   'P 1'
#
loop_
_entity.id
_entity.type
_entity.pdbx_description
1 polymer ?
#
loop_
_entity_poly.entity_id
_entity_poly.type
_entity_poly.pdbx_seq_one_letter_code
_entity_poly.pdbx_strand_id
1 'polypeptide(L)'
;MSPGQTPRRTLAVRYFAAARAAAGDLTEESVPIPHRVEALTREQLAALLVSLHPDPPGDEPSLERVLEQSSVLIDGVVMGEDDLVRPGMRVDVLPPFAGG
;
A
#
# COMPACT_ATOMS: atom_id res chain seq x y z
N MET A 1 23.62 -27.25 1.12
CA MET A 1 23.01 -26.45 0.05
C MET A 1 21.70 -25.91 0.61
N SER A 2 21.66 -24.64 1.00
CA SER A 2 20.43 -24.03 1.51
C SER A 2 19.43 -23.91 0.36
N PRO A 3 18.14 -24.26 0.55
CA PRO A 3 17.14 -24.08 -0.50
C PRO A 3 17.11 -22.60 -0.91
N GLY A 4 17.16 -22.35 -2.22
CA GLY A 4 17.18 -21.01 -2.79
C GLY A 4 16.00 -20.20 -2.28
N GLN A 5 16.29 -19.23 -1.42
CA GLN A 5 15.31 -18.24 -1.03
C GLN A 5 15.12 -17.34 -2.24
N THR A 6 14.09 -17.60 -3.04
CA THR A 6 13.63 -16.66 -4.06
C THR A 6 13.53 -15.29 -3.40
N PRO A 7 14.18 -14.24 -3.92
CA PRO A 7 14.08 -12.92 -3.32
C PRO A 7 12.60 -12.57 -3.21
N ARG A 8 12.13 -12.32 -1.99
CA ARG A 8 10.73 -11.96 -1.75
C ARG A 8 10.47 -10.64 -2.45
N ARG A 9 9.74 -10.69 -3.57
CA ARG A 9 9.30 -9.51 -4.32
C ARG A 9 8.09 -8.92 -3.63
N THR A 10 8.31 -8.27 -2.50
CA THR A 10 7.25 -7.69 -1.66
C THR A 10 7.47 -6.20 -1.45
N LEU A 11 6.40 -5.44 -1.25
CA LEU A 11 6.44 -4.08 -0.70
C LEU A 11 6.19 -4.15 0.82
N ALA A 12 6.83 -3.27 1.58
CA ALA A 12 6.44 -3.03 2.97
C ALA A 12 5.44 -1.87 2.98
N VAL A 13 4.16 -2.14 3.19
CA VAL A 13 3.10 -1.13 3.15
C VAL A 13 2.67 -0.82 4.57
N ARG A 14 2.68 0.47 4.95
CA ARG A 14 2.29 0.95 6.27
C ARG A 14 1.07 1.85 6.14
N TYR A 15 0.07 1.59 6.98
CA TYR A 15 -1.20 2.30 6.96
C TYR A 15 -1.33 3.18 8.21
N PHE A 16 -1.85 4.39 8.02
CA PHE A 16 -2.00 5.38 9.08
C PHE A 16 -3.46 5.84 9.18
N ALA A 17 -3.90 6.18 10.39
CA ALA A 17 -5.23 6.72 10.68
C ALA A 17 -6.35 5.93 9.97
N ALA A 18 -7.18 6.60 9.15
CA ALA A 18 -8.29 5.97 8.42
C ALA A 18 -7.82 4.86 7.47
N ALA A 19 -6.59 4.90 6.95
CA ALA A 19 -6.08 3.83 6.09
C ALA A 19 -5.82 2.55 6.88
N ARG A 20 -5.36 2.67 8.12
CA ARG A 20 -5.18 1.50 9.01
C ARG A 20 -6.52 0.85 9.30
N ALA A 21 -7.51 1.66 9.64
CA ALA A 21 -8.84 1.17 9.94
C ALA A 21 -9.48 0.53 8.70
N ALA A 22 -9.40 1.17 7.52
CA ALA A 22 -9.88 0.59 6.25
C ALA A 22 -9.14 -0.69 5.83
N ALA A 23 -7.88 -0.87 6.24
CA ALA A 23 -7.09 -2.08 6.00
C ALA A 23 -7.27 -3.16 7.10
N GLY A 24 -8.33 -3.12 7.90
CA GLY A 24 -8.58 -4.15 8.93
C GLY A 24 -7.76 -3.97 10.20
N ASP A 25 -7.51 -2.72 10.61
CA ASP A 25 -6.65 -2.34 11.73
C ASP A 25 -5.16 -2.71 11.56
N LEU A 26 -4.73 -3.04 10.34
CA LEU A 26 -3.35 -3.37 10.00
C LEU A 26 -2.44 -2.13 10.03
N THR A 27 -1.36 -2.19 10.78
CA THR A 27 -0.35 -1.12 10.82
C THR A 27 0.67 -1.27 9.68
N GLU A 28 1.04 -2.50 9.35
CA GLU A 28 1.99 -2.83 8.30
C GLU A 28 1.64 -4.19 7.69
N GLU A 29 1.88 -4.36 6.40
CA GLU A 29 1.86 -5.65 5.73
C GLU A 29 2.94 -5.79 4.64
N SER A 30 3.24 -7.04 4.28
CA SER A 30 4.10 -7.37 3.14
C SER A 30 3.25 -7.71 1.91
N VAL A 31 3.14 -6.78 0.97
CA VAL A 31 2.33 -6.94 -0.24
C VAL A 31 3.14 -7.64 -1.34
N PRO A 32 2.73 -8.84 -1.80
CA PRO A 32 3.45 -9.55 -2.87
C PRO A 32 3.25 -8.88 -4.23
N ILE A 33 4.35 -8.71 -4.96
CA ILE A 33 4.34 -8.19 -6.33
C ILE A 33 4.43 -9.37 -7.30
N PRO A 34 3.49 -9.50 -8.25
CA PRO A 34 3.54 -10.56 -9.25
C PRO A 34 4.87 -10.58 -10.01
N HIS A 35 5.41 -11.77 -10.29
CA HIS A 35 6.75 -11.93 -10.89
C HIS A 35 6.95 -11.21 -12.23
N ARG A 36 5.87 -10.94 -12.96
CA ARG A 36 5.85 -10.25 -14.26
C ARG A 36 5.76 -8.72 -14.15
N VAL A 37 5.65 -8.19 -12.94
CA VAL A 37 5.52 -6.76 -12.67
C VAL A 37 6.83 -6.27 -12.07
N GLU A 38 7.53 -5.41 -12.80
CA GLU A 38 8.80 -4.83 -12.37
C GLU A 38 8.60 -3.56 -11.53
N ALA A 39 7.54 -2.81 -11.83
CA ALA A 39 7.13 -1.65 -11.08
C ALA A 39 5.61 -1.42 -11.21
N LEU A 40 5.05 -0.66 -10.27
CA LEU A 40 3.65 -0.25 -10.23
C LEU A 40 3.55 1.27 -10.33
N THR A 41 2.60 1.75 -11.13
CA THR A 41 2.12 3.14 -11.04
C THR A 41 1.28 3.34 -9.77
N ARG A 42 0.95 4.59 -9.44
CA ARG A 42 0.06 4.90 -8.30
C ARG A 42 -1.28 4.19 -8.39
N GLU A 43 -1.90 4.19 -9.57
CA GLU A 43 -3.17 3.52 -9.83
C GLU A 43 -3.06 2.00 -9.66
N GLN A 44 -1.99 1.39 -10.18
CA GLN A 44 -1.77 -0.05 -10.06
C GLN A 44 -1.48 -0.47 -8.61
N LEU A 45 -0.74 0.35 -7.85
CA LEU A 45 -0.56 0.15 -6.42
C LEU A 45 -1.90 0.22 -5.69
N ALA A 46 -2.70 1.26 -5.92
CA ALA A 46 -4.00 1.41 -5.28
C ALA A 46 -4.92 0.21 -5.57
N ALA A 47 -5.02 -0.21 -6.84
CA ALA A 47 -5.80 -1.38 -7.23
C ALA A 47 -5.32 -2.67 -6.55
N LEU A 48 -4.00 -2.84 -6.40
CA LEU A 48 -3.43 -3.99 -5.69
C LEU A 48 -3.82 -3.98 -4.21
N LEU A 49 -3.71 -2.84 -3.52
CA LEU A 49 -4.08 -2.73 -2.10
C LEU A 49 -5.58 -2.96 -1.89
N VAL A 50 -6.43 -2.40 -2.74
CA VAL A 50 -7.89 -2.60 -2.70
C VAL A 50 -8.24 -4.07 -2.95
N SER A 51 -7.54 -4.75 -3.85
CA SER A 51 -7.77 -6.19 -4.08
C SER A 51 -7.41 -7.08 -2.88
N LEU A 52 -6.54 -6.61 -1.98
CA LEU A 52 -6.19 -7.31 -0.74
C LEU A 52 -7.16 -7.02 0.39
N HIS A 53 -7.79 -5.84 0.36
CA HIS A 53 -8.77 -5.36 1.35
C HIS A 53 -10.09 -4.94 0.67
N PRO A 54 -10.82 -5.89 0.05
CA PRO A 54 -11.98 -5.57 -0.78
C PRO A 54 -13.18 -5.07 0.04
N ASP A 55 -13.32 -5.54 1.28
CA ASP A 55 -14.43 -5.23 2.17
C ASP A 55 -13.94 -4.37 3.35
N PRO A 56 -14.56 -3.20 3.60
CA PRO A 56 -14.23 -2.40 4.76
C PRO A 56 -14.67 -3.10 6.06
N PRO A 57 -13.88 -3.01 7.14
CA PRO A 57 -14.27 -3.55 8.42
C PRO A 57 -15.34 -2.67 9.10
N GLY A 58 -16.52 -3.22 9.32
CA GLY A 58 -17.60 -2.53 10.04
C GLY A 58 -18.18 -1.36 9.24
N ASP A 59 -18.22 -0.17 9.86
CA ASP A 59 -18.76 1.08 9.27
C ASP A 59 -17.65 1.97 8.68
N GLU A 60 -16.41 1.47 8.61
CA GLU A 60 -15.28 2.21 8.06
C GLU A 60 -15.45 2.46 6.54
N PRO A 61 -14.87 3.55 6.00
CA PRO A 61 -14.82 3.75 4.56
C PRO A 61 -13.98 2.67 3.87
N SER A 62 -14.30 2.36 2.61
CA SER A 62 -13.48 1.44 1.81
C SER A 62 -12.06 1.98 1.62
N LEU A 63 -11.09 1.06 1.54
CA LEU A 63 -9.69 1.42 1.32
C LEU A 63 -9.50 2.25 0.05
N GLU A 64 -10.28 1.98 -1.00
CA GLU A 64 -10.33 2.79 -2.22
C GLU A 64 -10.60 4.27 -1.91
N ARG A 65 -11.67 4.58 -1.17
CA ARG A 65 -12.05 5.96 -0.83
C ARG A 65 -11.05 6.66 0.06
N VAL A 66 -10.37 5.91 0.92
CA VAL A 66 -9.29 6.44 1.74
C VAL A 66 -8.07 6.77 0.88
N LEU A 67 -7.70 5.87 -0.05
CA LEU A 67 -6.55 6.05 -0.93
C LEU A 67 -6.69 7.26 -1.86
N GLU A 68 -7.90 7.54 -2.37
CA GLU A 68 -8.15 8.72 -3.24
C GLU A 68 -7.81 10.05 -2.55
N GLN A 69 -7.98 10.11 -1.23
CA GLN A 69 -7.71 11.30 -0.44
C GLN A 69 -6.30 11.30 0.16
N SER A 70 -5.62 10.16 0.16
CA SER A 70 -4.35 9.95 0.84
C SER A 70 -3.15 10.41 0.02
N SER A 71 -2.14 10.92 0.72
CA SER A 71 -0.77 11.00 0.19
C SER A 71 -0.10 9.63 0.32
N VAL A 72 0.55 9.18 -0.74
CA VAL A 72 1.35 7.95 -0.74
C VAL A 72 2.82 8.36 -0.74
N LEU A 73 3.59 7.79 0.17
CA LEU A 73 5.03 8.03 0.25
C LEU A 73 5.78 6.75 -0.14
N ILE A 74 6.85 6.92 -0.90
CA ILE A 74 7.80 5.87 -1.25
C ILE A 74 9.10 6.17 -0.51
N ASP A 75 9.52 5.27 0.38
CA ASP A 75 10.71 5.42 1.22
C ASP A 75 10.79 6.78 1.94
N GLY A 76 9.61 7.31 2.32
CA GLY A 76 9.47 8.59 3.03
C GLY A 76 9.36 9.84 2.13
N VAL A 77 9.35 9.69 0.80
CA VAL A 77 9.16 10.79 -0.15
C VAL A 77 7.78 10.69 -0.78
N VAL A 78 7.06 11.82 -0.91
CA VAL A 78 5.74 11.83 -1.56
C VAL A 78 5.86 11.34 -3.00
N MET A 79 5.04 10.35 -3.34
CA MET A 79 4.94 9.77 -4.69
C MET A 79 4.30 10.80 -5.64
N GLY A 80 5.03 11.19 -6.68
CA GLY A 80 4.51 11.96 -7.80
C GLY A 80 3.72 11.10 -8.81
N GLU A 81 3.22 11.75 -9.87
CA GLU A 81 2.41 11.07 -10.90
C GLU A 81 3.23 10.10 -11.77
N ASP A 82 4.50 10.43 -12.05
CA ASP A 82 5.41 9.61 -12.88
C ASP A 82 6.28 8.64 -12.04
N ASP A 83 6.15 8.70 -10.71
CA ASP A 83 6.91 7.82 -9.82
C ASP A 83 6.41 6.37 -9.91
N LEU A 84 7.35 5.45 -9.76
CA LEU A 84 7.11 4.02 -9.88
C LEU A 84 7.55 3.27 -8.61
N VAL A 85 6.70 2.39 -8.13
CA VAL A 85 6.94 1.57 -6.94
C VAL A 85 7.50 0.22 -7.36
N ARG A 86 8.67 -0.16 -6.83
CA ARG A 86 9.35 -1.42 -7.16
C ARG A 86 9.35 -2.37 -5.96
N PRO A 87 9.46 -3.69 -6.19
CA PRO A 87 9.63 -4.66 -5.11
C PRO A 87 10.80 -4.27 -4.19
N GLY A 88 10.60 -4.41 -2.88
CA GLY A 88 11.58 -4.07 -1.84
C GLY A 88 11.46 -2.65 -1.30
N MET A 89 10.63 -1.79 -1.90
CA MET A 89 10.40 -0.42 -1.42
C MET A 89 9.40 -0.40 -0.27
N ARG A 90 9.51 0.64 0.58
CA ARG A 90 8.51 0.95 1.60
C ARG A 90 7.48 1.93 1.04
N VAL A 91 6.21 1.64 1.31
CA VAL A 91 5.08 2.50 0.97
C VAL A 91 4.39 2.92 2.27
N ASP A 92 4.23 4.22 2.49
CA ASP A 92 3.45 4.75 3.61
C ASP A 92 2.18 5.42 3.06
N VAL A 93 1.00 4.99 3.52
CA VAL A 93 -0.31 5.55 3.13
C VAL A 93 -0.77 6.53 4.22
N LEU A 94 -0.76 7.82 3.89
CA LEU A 94 -1.09 8.92 4.79
C LEU A 94 -2.37 9.62 4.36
N PRO A 95 -3.53 9.23 4.93
CA PRO A 95 -4.77 10.01 4.79
C PRO A 95 -4.57 11.46 5.24
N PRO A 96 -5.38 12.40 4.74
CA PRO A 96 -5.35 13.75 5.26
C PRO A 96 -5.66 13.68 6.75
N PHE A 97 -4.91 14.42 7.55
CA PHE A 97 -5.21 14.53 8.97
C PHE A 97 -6.62 15.09 9.12
N ALA A 98 -7.55 14.27 9.60
CA ALA A 98 -8.84 14.73 10.10
C ALA A 98 -8.63 15.36 11.49
N GLY A 99 -7.77 16.36 11.56
CA GLY A 99 -7.56 17.18 12.76
C GLY A 99 -8.63 18.26 12.79
N GLY A 100 -9.58 18.12 13.71
CA GLY A 100 -10.33 19.25 14.28
C GLY A 100 -9.53 19.91 15.39
#